data_AF-A0A7C3GFG1-F1
#
_entry.id   AF-A0A7C3GFG1-F1
#
_cell.length_a   1.000
_cell.length_b   1.000
_cell.length_c   1.000
_cell.angle_alpha   90.00
_cell.angle_beta   90.00
_cell.angle_gamma   90.00
#
_symmetry.space_group_name_H-M   'P 1'
#
loop_
_entity.id
_entity.type
_entity.pdbx_description
1 polymer ?
#
loop_
_entity_poly.entity_id
_entity_poly.type
_entity_poly.pdbx_seq_one_letter_code
_entity_poly.pdbx_strand_id
1 'polypeptide(L)'
;MPAWLEPILSIITITAAFFLIAWFVARDTLSRGARIVGWASVTIAAASFLWSLWVESLAPYLHKGHMNAAILTVAQVLVALLALAFTVAGAVKFLRAWASMGWVVKHGAQHFLKNSPEFQKIRETPTAAERWRMAFALIGRLLALPGLWWVPTGVGVMVLGFQYLDPEFAPDPQVVNVGIGFLAVGLVLLVWRLLVPETTSAN
;
A
#
# COMPACT_ATOMS: atom_id res chain seq x y z
N MET A 1 -4.19 -11.58 25.66
CA MET A 1 -2.85 -10.99 25.88
C MET A 1 -2.88 -10.05 27.10
N PRO A 2 -1.81 -9.93 27.91
CA PRO A 2 -1.78 -8.95 29.00
C PRO A 2 -1.84 -7.51 28.48
N ALA A 3 -2.70 -6.66 29.04
CA ALA A 3 -2.97 -5.31 28.53
C ALA A 3 -1.73 -4.39 28.43
N TRP A 4 -0.69 -4.64 29.24
CA TRP A 4 0.55 -3.87 29.23
C TRP A 4 1.47 -4.18 28.02
N LEU A 5 1.29 -5.34 27.37
CA LEU A 5 2.08 -5.74 26.19
C LEU A 5 1.57 -5.12 24.90
N GLU A 6 0.30 -4.73 24.85
CA GLU A 6 -0.36 -4.18 23.67
C GLU A 6 0.30 -2.89 23.13
N PRO A 7 0.60 -1.87 23.95
CA PRO A 7 1.30 -0.68 23.46
C PRO A 7 2.72 -1.00 22.97
N ILE A 8 3.42 -1.94 23.61
CA ILE A 8 4.78 -2.34 23.25
C ILE A 8 4.78 -3.03 21.87
N LEU A 9 3.89 -4.02 21.67
CA LEU A 9 3.78 -4.70 20.38
C LEU A 9 3.30 -3.77 19.27
N SER A 10 2.45 -2.79 19.60
CA SER A 10 2.01 -1.77 18.63
C SER A 10 3.20 -0.94 18.13
N ILE A 11 4.06 -0.45 19.04
CA ILE A 11 5.27 0.30 18.67
C ILE A 11 6.22 -0.57 17.83
N ILE A 12 6.41 -1.84 18.21
CA ILE A 12 7.27 -2.78 17.48
C ILE A 12 6.73 -3.02 16.06
N THR A 13 5.41 -3.19 15.93
CA THR A 13 4.74 -3.42 14.64
C THR A 13 4.84 -2.20 13.74
N ILE A 14 4.61 -1.00 14.28
CA ILE A 14 4.78 0.27 13.56
C ILE A 14 6.24 0.43 13.09
N THR A 15 7.20 0.15 13.97
CA THR A 15 8.64 0.23 13.65
C THR A 15 9.01 -0.77 12.55
N ALA A 16 8.52 -2.01 12.64
CA ALA A 16 8.70 -3.05 11.62
C ALA A 16 8.12 -2.61 10.27
N ALA A 17 6.91 -2.03 10.26
CA ALA A 17 6.28 -1.54 9.04
C ALA A 17 7.09 -0.41 8.38
N PHE A 18 7.48 0.61 9.14
CA PHE A 18 8.33 1.70 8.63
C PHE A 18 9.67 1.19 8.12
N PHE A 19 10.30 0.27 8.84
CA PHE A 19 11.55 -0.33 8.41
C PHE A 19 11.39 -1.11 7.11
N LEU A 20 10.35 -1.93 6.94
CA LEU A 20 10.11 -2.67 5.70
C LEU A 20 9.89 -1.72 4.52
N ILE A 21 9.12 -0.64 4.71
CA ILE A 21 8.94 0.39 3.68
C ILE A 21 10.29 1.02 3.32
N ALA A 22 11.06 1.46 4.32
CA ALA A 22 12.37 2.08 4.10
C ALA A 22 13.37 1.11 3.43
N TRP A 23 13.34 -0.17 3.83
CA TRP A 23 14.16 -1.23 3.25
C TRP A 23 13.84 -1.44 1.77
N PHE A 24 12.56 -1.51 1.40
CA PHE A 24 12.17 -1.69 0.01
C PHE A 24 12.30 -0.41 -0.82
N VAL A 25 12.21 0.78 -0.24
CA VAL A 25 12.35 2.04 -0.98
C VAL A 25 13.81 2.44 -1.15
N ALA A 26 14.62 2.36 -0.09
CA ALA A 26 15.98 2.94 -0.02
C ALA A 26 16.94 2.08 0.81
N ARG A 27 17.05 0.78 0.51
CA ARG A 27 17.92 -0.18 1.23
C ARG A 27 19.34 0.33 1.46
N ASP A 28 19.94 0.94 0.45
CA ASP A 28 21.36 1.28 0.43
C ASP A 28 21.69 2.50 1.30
N THR A 29 20.69 3.31 1.66
CA THR A 29 20.87 4.48 2.54
C THR A 29 20.70 4.14 4.02
N LEU A 30 20.30 2.91 4.36
CA LEU A 30 20.05 2.50 5.73
C LEU A 30 21.34 2.13 6.47
N SER A 31 21.56 2.75 7.63
CA SER A 31 22.69 2.46 8.52
C SER A 31 22.64 1.03 9.06
N ARG A 32 23.81 0.46 9.41
CA ARG A 32 23.91 -0.90 9.97
C ARG A 32 23.05 -1.07 11.23
N GLY A 33 23.01 -0.05 12.10
CA GLY A 33 22.17 -0.03 13.30
C GLY A 33 20.68 -0.08 12.98
N ALA A 34 20.21 0.74 12.04
CA ALA A 34 18.81 0.74 11.60
C ALA A 34 18.39 -0.62 11.01
N ARG A 35 19.29 -1.28 10.28
CA ARG A 35 19.04 -2.62 9.73
C ARG A 35 18.86 -3.68 10.83
N ILE A 36 19.70 -3.67 11.86
CA ILE A 36 19.61 -4.64 12.96
C ILE A 36 18.32 -4.43 13.75
N VAL A 37 18.06 -3.19 14.19
CA VAL A 37 16.84 -2.87 14.94
C VAL A 37 15.59 -3.18 14.12
N GLY A 38 15.59 -2.80 12.85
CA GLY A 38 14.50 -3.07 11.93
C GLY A 38 14.18 -4.55 11.76
N TRP A 39 15.19 -5.37 11.47
CA TRP A 39 15.00 -6.83 11.33
C TRP A 39 14.62 -7.50 12.65
N ALA A 40 15.11 -7.01 13.79
CA ALA A 40 14.68 -7.47 15.10
C ALA A 40 13.19 -7.17 15.32
N SER A 41 12.74 -5.95 15.04
CA SER A 41 11.31 -5.58 15.12
C SER A 41 10.43 -6.42 14.20
N VAL A 42 10.86 -6.66 12.95
CA VAL A 42 10.14 -7.53 12.01
C VAL A 42 10.03 -8.96 12.53
N THR A 43 11.13 -9.51 13.05
CA THR A 43 11.13 -10.87 13.62
C THR A 43 10.19 -10.99 14.81
N ILE A 44 10.22 -10.01 15.73
CA ILE A 44 9.33 -10.01 16.90
C ILE A 44 7.87 -9.90 16.46
N ALA A 45 7.55 -8.97 15.56
CA ALA A 45 6.18 -8.82 15.05
C ALA A 45 5.67 -10.08 14.35
N ALA A 46 6.50 -10.71 13.51
CA ALA A 46 6.16 -11.95 12.82
C ALA A 46 5.96 -13.12 13.79
N ALA A 47 6.85 -13.28 14.78
CA ALA A 47 6.72 -14.32 15.79
C ALA A 47 5.46 -14.12 16.66
N SER A 48 5.16 -12.89 17.07
CA SER A 48 3.95 -12.56 17.82
C SER A 48 2.68 -12.84 17.01
N PHE A 49 2.67 -12.49 15.71
CA PHE A 49 1.54 -12.78 14.83
C PHE A 49 1.33 -14.28 14.65
N LEU A 50 2.39 -15.04 14.35
CA LEU A 50 2.32 -16.50 14.21
C LEU A 50 1.85 -17.18 15.50
N TRP A 51 2.32 -16.67 16.66
CA TRP A 51 1.90 -17.19 17.96
C TRP A 51 0.43 -16.92 18.24
N SER A 52 -0.06 -15.70 18.01
CA SER A 52 -1.49 -15.35 18.15
C SER A 52 -2.35 -16.21 17.22
N LEU A 53 -1.97 -16.32 15.94
CA LEU A 53 -2.67 -17.13 14.96
C LEU A 53 -2.74 -18.61 15.34
N TRP A 54 -1.66 -19.15 15.90
CA TRP A 54 -1.63 -20.53 16.40
C TRP A 54 -2.54 -20.71 17.62
N VAL A 55 -2.37 -19.86 18.65
CA VAL A 55 -3.04 -20.04 19.95
C VAL A 55 -4.52 -19.64 19.91
N GLU A 56 -4.84 -18.54 19.24
CA GLU A 56 -6.18 -17.94 19.26
C GLU A 56 -7.08 -18.49 18.15
N SER A 57 -6.51 -18.95 17.03
CA SER A 57 -7.29 -19.42 15.89
C SER A 57 -7.08 -20.91 15.59
N LEU A 58 -5.88 -21.33 15.22
CA LEU A 58 -5.67 -22.70 14.72
C LEU A 58 -5.84 -23.80 15.78
N ALA A 59 -5.19 -23.65 16.93
CA ALA A 59 -5.24 -24.68 17.98
C ALA A 59 -6.68 -24.94 18.46
N PRO A 60 -7.54 -23.95 18.74
CA PRO A 60 -8.94 -24.17 19.10
C PRO A 60 -9.73 -24.99 18.07
N TYR A 61 -9.60 -24.71 16.76
CA TYR A 61 -10.31 -25.45 15.72
C TYR A 61 -9.82 -26.90 15.60
N LEU A 62 -8.50 -27.11 15.72
CA LEU A 62 -7.91 -28.44 15.69
C LEU A 62 -8.35 -29.28 16.90
N HIS A 63 -8.39 -28.70 18.10
CA HIS A 63 -8.85 -29.40 19.32
C HIS A 63 -10.34 -29.76 19.25
N LYS A 64 -11.16 -28.96 18.57
CA LYS A 64 -12.60 -29.22 18.38
C LYS A 64 -12.90 -30.16 17.19
N GLY A 65 -11.88 -30.62 16.45
CA GLY A 65 -12.06 -31.48 15.28
C GLY A 65 -12.67 -30.78 14.06
N HIS A 66 -12.74 -29.45 14.05
CA HIS A 66 -13.33 -28.65 12.98
C HIS A 66 -12.30 -28.36 11.87
N MET A 67 -11.90 -29.40 11.13
CA MET A 67 -10.87 -29.29 10.08
C MET A 67 -11.20 -28.27 8.99
N ASN A 68 -12.47 -28.15 8.59
CA ASN A 68 -12.88 -27.17 7.58
C ASN A 68 -12.66 -25.72 8.06
N ALA A 69 -12.97 -25.42 9.32
CA ALA A 69 -12.73 -24.10 9.90
C ALA A 69 -11.23 -23.80 10.00
N ALA A 70 -10.41 -24.79 10.41
CA ALA A 70 -8.96 -24.64 10.45
C ALA A 70 -8.36 -24.35 9.05
N ILE A 71 -8.84 -25.03 8.00
CA ILE A 71 -8.41 -24.79 6.62
C ILE A 71 -8.81 -23.38 6.16
N LEU A 72 -10.05 -22.94 6.46
CA LEU A 72 -10.53 -21.61 6.11
C LEU A 72 -9.73 -20.51 6.82
N THR A 73 -9.39 -20.68 8.10
CA THR A 73 -8.51 -19.76 8.83
C THR A 73 -7.12 -19.67 8.18
N VAL A 74 -6.52 -20.80 7.78
CA VAL A 74 -5.23 -20.78 7.07
C VAL A 74 -5.37 -20.05 5.73
N ALA A 75 -6.43 -20.32 4.98
CA ALA A 75 -6.70 -19.64 3.70
C ALA A 75 -6.87 -18.12 3.89
N GLN A 76 -7.59 -17.70 4.93
CA GLN A 76 -7.80 -16.29 5.29
C GLN A 76 -6.47 -15.58 5.53
N VAL A 77 -5.56 -16.21 6.27
CA VAL A 77 -4.21 -15.70 6.54
C VAL A 77 -3.39 -15.61 5.26
N LEU A 78 -3.43 -16.64 4.41
CA LEU A 78 -2.70 -16.63 3.14
C LEU A 78 -3.20 -15.51 2.21
N VAL A 79 -4.52 -15.32 2.14
CA VAL A 79 -5.11 -14.21 1.38
C VAL A 79 -4.70 -12.86 1.96
N ALA A 80 -4.71 -12.71 3.28
CA ALA A 80 -4.26 -11.48 3.94
C ALA A 80 -2.77 -11.18 3.65
N LEU A 81 -1.90 -12.18 3.72
CA LEU A 81 -0.47 -12.04 3.42
C LEU A 81 -0.24 -11.70 1.94
N LEU A 82 -0.95 -12.35 1.03
CA LEU A 82 -0.88 -12.06 -0.41
C LEU A 82 -1.35 -10.63 -0.71
N ALA A 83 -2.47 -10.23 -0.13
CA ALA A 83 -3.06 -8.91 -0.28
C ALA A 83 -2.15 -7.81 0.31
N LEU A 84 -1.52 -8.08 1.45
CA LEU A 84 -0.53 -7.20 2.06
C LEU A 84 0.72 -7.09 1.18
N ALA A 85 1.26 -8.20 0.68
CA ALA A 85 2.41 -8.20 -0.22
C ALA A 85 2.12 -7.39 -1.50
N PHE A 86 0.91 -7.53 -2.06
CA PHE A 86 0.45 -6.74 -3.21
C PHE A 86 0.38 -5.24 -2.87
N THR A 87 -0.24 -4.89 -1.74
CA THR A 87 -0.34 -3.51 -1.24
C THR A 87 1.05 -2.88 -1.06
N VAL A 88 1.96 -3.59 -0.39
CA VAL A 88 3.33 -3.13 -0.12
C VAL A 88 4.12 -2.98 -1.42
N ALA A 89 4.06 -3.96 -2.33
CA ALA A 89 4.72 -3.87 -3.63
C ALA A 89 4.22 -2.66 -4.44
N GLY A 90 2.92 -2.40 -4.38
CA GLY A 90 2.26 -1.21 -4.91
C GLY A 90 2.81 0.10 -4.34
N ALA A 91 2.75 0.22 -3.02
CA ALA A 91 3.25 1.37 -2.29
C ALA A 91 4.73 1.64 -2.55
N VAL A 92 5.56 0.59 -2.59
CA VAL A 92 6.99 0.73 -2.91
C VAL A 92 7.21 1.24 -4.33
N LYS A 93 6.51 0.69 -5.33
CA LYS A 93 6.58 1.18 -6.72
C LYS A 93 6.15 2.64 -6.80
N PHE A 94 5.07 3.00 -6.12
CA PHE A 94 4.57 4.36 -6.05
C PHE A 94 5.57 5.30 -5.39
N LEU A 95 6.09 4.96 -4.21
CA LEU A 95 7.06 5.78 -3.48
C LEU A 95 8.37 5.96 -4.24
N ARG A 96 8.85 4.93 -4.92
CA ARG A 96 10.03 5.04 -5.79
C ARG A 96 9.77 5.98 -6.98
N ALA A 97 8.63 5.83 -7.65
CA ALA A 97 8.25 6.71 -8.75
C ALA A 97 8.05 8.16 -8.29
N TRP A 98 7.41 8.35 -7.14
CA TRP A 98 7.25 9.64 -6.49
C TRP A 98 8.60 10.28 -6.12
N ALA A 99 9.50 9.52 -5.51
CA ALA A 99 10.85 9.99 -5.16
C ALA A 99 11.64 10.40 -6.41
N SER A 100 11.53 9.64 -7.50
CA SER A 100 12.15 9.99 -8.78
C SER A 100 11.54 11.26 -9.37
N MET A 101 10.23 11.47 -9.27
CA MET A 101 9.59 12.73 -9.64
C MET A 101 10.04 13.88 -8.76
N GLY A 102 10.22 13.70 -7.45
CA GLY A 102 10.75 14.72 -6.55
C GLY A 102 12.18 15.13 -6.91
N TRP A 103 13.02 14.18 -7.31
CA TRP A 103 14.37 14.45 -7.81
C TRP A 103 14.35 15.16 -9.18
N VAL A 104 13.48 14.73 -10.09
CA VAL A 104 13.24 15.38 -11.40
C VAL A 104 12.59 16.76 -11.24
N VAL A 105 11.78 17.01 -10.21
CA VAL A 105 11.24 18.34 -9.94
C VAL A 105 12.34 19.22 -9.34
N LYS A 106 13.17 18.70 -8.43
CA LYS A 106 14.24 19.49 -7.82
C LYS A 106 15.39 19.83 -8.78
N HIS A 107 15.72 18.94 -9.72
CA HIS A 107 16.84 19.12 -10.68
C HIS A 107 16.37 19.39 -12.12
N GLY A 108 15.16 18.95 -12.46
CA GLY A 108 14.57 19.08 -13.80
C GLY A 108 13.35 20.01 -13.88
N ALA A 109 12.70 20.46 -12.78
CA ALA A 109 11.58 21.41 -12.92
C ALA A 109 12.04 22.74 -13.50
N GLN A 110 13.27 23.17 -13.26
CA GLN A 110 13.81 24.34 -13.96
C GLN A 110 13.90 24.14 -15.48
N HIS A 111 14.10 22.90 -15.95
CA HIS A 111 14.18 22.55 -17.37
C HIS A 111 12.80 22.22 -17.98
N PHE A 112 11.94 21.53 -17.23
CA PHE A 112 10.58 21.13 -17.61
C PHE A 112 9.60 22.30 -17.59
N LEU A 113 9.72 23.22 -16.63
CA LEU A 113 8.98 24.49 -16.62
C LEU A 113 9.46 25.46 -17.71
N LYS A 114 10.72 25.35 -18.15
CA LYS A 114 11.26 26.15 -19.27
C LYS A 114 10.81 25.62 -20.62
N ASN A 115 10.74 24.30 -20.82
CA ASN A 115 10.57 23.68 -22.12
C ASN A 115 9.16 23.14 -22.42
N SER A 116 8.22 23.22 -21.48
CA SER A 116 6.83 22.83 -21.72
C SER A 116 6.03 24.02 -22.28
N PRO A 117 5.56 23.98 -23.54
CA PRO A 117 4.83 25.10 -24.17
C PRO A 117 3.55 25.49 -23.42
N GLU A 118 2.94 24.54 -22.72
CA GLU A 118 1.75 24.72 -21.89
C GLU A 118 2.01 25.58 -20.65
N PHE A 119 3.24 25.57 -20.09
CA PHE A 119 3.61 26.38 -18.92
C PHE A 119 4.09 27.79 -19.30
N GLN A 120 4.55 27.99 -20.54
CA GLN A 120 4.93 29.32 -21.05
C GLN A 120 3.70 30.21 -21.29
N LYS A 121 2.64 29.69 -21.92
CA LYS A 121 1.39 30.43 -22.15
C LYS A 121 0.69 30.89 -20.85
N ILE A 122 0.74 30.08 -19.80
CA ILE A 122 0.06 30.35 -18.52
C ILE A 122 0.81 31.40 -17.67
N ARG A 123 2.11 31.62 -17.94
CA ARG A 123 2.88 32.72 -17.32
C ARG A 123 2.44 34.10 -17.81
N GLU A 124 1.90 34.17 -19.02
CA GLU A 124 1.56 35.44 -19.68
C GLU A 124 0.16 35.93 -19.30
N THR A 125 -0.81 35.04 -19.06
CA THR A 125 -2.16 35.41 -18.59
C THR A 125 -2.77 34.35 -17.64
N PRO A 126 -2.46 34.37 -16.34
CA PRO A 126 -2.89 33.31 -15.43
C PRO A 126 -4.37 33.51 -15.05
N THR A 127 -5.30 32.99 -15.84
CA THR A 127 -6.70 32.93 -15.44
C THR A 127 -6.91 31.82 -14.40
N ALA A 128 -7.89 32.00 -13.50
CA ALA A 128 -8.21 31.01 -12.47
C ALA A 128 -8.51 29.62 -13.05
N ALA A 129 -9.14 29.57 -14.24
CA ALA A 129 -9.46 28.34 -14.96
C ALA A 129 -8.19 27.55 -15.40
N GLU A 130 -7.14 28.23 -15.86
CA GLU A 130 -5.88 27.59 -16.27
C GLU A 130 -5.09 27.06 -15.07
N ARG A 131 -5.12 27.77 -13.93
CA ARG A 131 -4.54 27.29 -12.66
C ARG A 131 -5.25 26.02 -12.18
N TRP A 132 -6.58 25.99 -12.27
CA TRP A 132 -7.36 24.79 -11.95
C TRP A 132 -7.03 23.64 -12.89
N ARG A 133 -6.97 23.89 -14.20
CA ARG A 133 -6.61 22.86 -15.20
C ARG A 133 -5.21 22.30 -14.94
N MET A 134 -4.26 23.14 -14.56
CA MET A 134 -2.90 22.72 -14.19
C MET A 134 -2.88 21.91 -12.90
N ALA A 135 -3.62 22.30 -11.87
CA ALA A 135 -3.73 21.55 -10.63
C ALA A 135 -4.33 20.16 -10.86
N PHE A 136 -5.42 20.07 -11.66
CA PHE A 136 -6.03 18.80 -12.04
C PHE A 136 -5.10 17.94 -12.90
N ALA A 137 -4.35 18.54 -13.83
CA ALA A 137 -3.36 17.80 -14.62
C ALA A 137 -2.24 17.24 -13.74
N LEU A 138 -1.78 18.00 -12.74
CA LEU A 138 -0.77 17.55 -11.79
C LEU A 138 -1.28 16.39 -10.94
N ILE A 139 -2.46 16.54 -10.34
CA ILE A 139 -3.13 15.47 -9.57
C ILE A 139 -3.35 14.24 -10.45
N GLY A 140 -3.82 14.42 -11.69
CA GLY A 140 -4.02 13.33 -12.65
C GLY A 140 -2.74 12.55 -12.95
N ARG A 141 -1.59 13.23 -13.08
CA ARG A 141 -0.28 12.58 -13.25
C ARG A 141 0.20 11.87 -11.98
N LEU A 142 -0.08 12.43 -10.80
CA LEU A 142 0.24 11.79 -9.52
C LEU A 142 -0.58 10.51 -9.31
N LEU A 143 -1.87 10.53 -9.69
CA LEU A 143 -2.75 9.37 -9.62
C LEU A 143 -2.40 8.30 -10.65
N ALA A 144 -1.78 8.68 -11.77
CA ALA A 144 -1.30 7.76 -12.79
C ALA A 144 0.05 7.09 -12.44
N LEU A 145 0.67 7.43 -11.29
CA LEU A 145 1.95 6.86 -10.89
C LEU A 145 1.86 5.33 -10.74
N PRO A 146 2.91 4.60 -11.18
CA PRO A 146 2.90 3.15 -11.16
C PRO A 146 2.81 2.64 -9.72
N GLY A 147 1.98 1.63 -9.51
CA GLY A 147 1.81 0.97 -8.21
C GLY A 147 0.75 1.59 -7.30
N LEU A 148 0.24 2.80 -7.58
CA LEU A 148 -0.79 3.41 -6.71
C LEU A 148 -2.08 2.57 -6.68
N TRP A 149 -2.51 2.04 -7.82
CA TRP A 149 -3.71 1.19 -7.93
C TRP A 149 -3.62 -0.13 -7.15
N TRP A 150 -2.41 -0.62 -6.88
CA TRP A 150 -2.21 -1.86 -6.12
C TRP A 150 -2.61 -1.70 -4.65
N VAL A 151 -2.50 -0.49 -4.10
CA VAL A 151 -2.77 -0.21 -2.68
C VAL A 151 -4.25 -0.43 -2.33
N PRO A 152 -5.22 0.28 -2.94
CA PRO A 152 -6.62 0.03 -2.65
C PRO A 152 -7.07 -1.36 -3.14
N THR A 153 -6.50 -1.88 -4.23
CA THR A 153 -6.82 -3.26 -4.68
C THR A 153 -6.44 -4.29 -3.61
N GLY A 154 -5.22 -4.22 -3.06
CA GLY A 154 -4.77 -5.12 -2.02
C GLY A 154 -5.58 -4.97 -0.73
N VAL A 155 -5.91 -3.74 -0.32
CA VAL A 155 -6.83 -3.51 0.82
C VAL A 155 -8.20 -4.16 0.56
N GLY A 156 -8.77 -3.99 -0.63
CA GLY A 156 -10.04 -4.60 -1.01
C GLY A 156 -10.02 -6.13 -0.97
N VAL A 157 -8.97 -6.76 -1.52
CA VAL A 157 -8.77 -8.22 -1.47
C VAL A 157 -8.64 -8.70 -0.03
N MET A 158 -7.90 -7.97 0.82
CA MET A 158 -7.76 -8.31 2.23
C MET A 158 -9.12 -8.27 2.93
N VAL A 159 -9.85 -7.16 2.84
CA VAL A 159 -11.16 -6.98 3.48
C VAL A 159 -12.15 -8.07 3.06
N LEU A 160 -12.26 -8.34 1.76
CA LEU A 160 -13.16 -9.38 1.25
C LEU A 160 -12.71 -10.78 1.64
N GLY A 161 -11.40 -11.05 1.58
CA GLY A 161 -10.82 -12.31 2.04
C GLY A 161 -11.15 -12.59 3.51
N PHE A 162 -11.04 -11.58 4.37
CA PHE A 162 -11.41 -11.69 5.78
C PHE A 162 -12.92 -11.95 5.97
N GLN A 163 -13.80 -11.32 5.18
CA GLN A 163 -15.25 -11.49 5.33
C GLN A 163 -15.78 -12.81 4.78
N TYR A 164 -15.23 -13.32 3.68
CA TYR A 164 -15.73 -14.53 3.02
C TYR A 164 -15.05 -15.83 3.48
N LEU A 165 -13.87 -15.74 4.12
CA LEU A 165 -13.14 -16.90 4.62
C LEU A 165 -13.26 -17.06 6.14
N ASP A 166 -14.00 -16.19 6.82
CA ASP A 166 -14.31 -16.35 8.23
C ASP A 166 -15.34 -17.49 8.42
N PRO A 167 -14.99 -18.59 9.11
CA PRO A 167 -15.90 -19.71 9.31
C PRO A 167 -16.97 -19.45 10.38
N GLU A 168 -16.84 -18.40 11.20
CA GLU A 168 -17.71 -18.17 12.36
C GLU A 168 -18.84 -17.18 12.08
N PHE A 169 -18.71 -16.33 11.05
CA PHE A 169 -19.63 -15.22 10.81
C PHE A 169 -20.10 -15.15 9.36
N ALA A 170 -21.36 -14.75 9.18
CA ALA A 170 -21.84 -14.34 7.87
C ALA A 170 -21.15 -13.01 7.48
N PRO A 171 -20.81 -12.81 6.19
CA PRO A 171 -20.17 -11.59 5.74
C PRO A 171 -21.01 -10.36 6.09
N ASP A 172 -20.42 -9.36 6.74
CA ASP A 172 -21.06 -8.08 7.01
C ASP A 172 -21.20 -7.30 5.67
N PRO A 173 -22.43 -6.99 5.22
CA PRO A 173 -22.66 -6.26 3.98
C PRO A 173 -21.95 -4.91 3.93
N GLN A 174 -21.79 -4.21 5.06
CA GLN A 174 -21.10 -2.92 5.11
C GLN A 174 -19.61 -3.09 4.83
N VAL A 175 -18.98 -4.07 5.46
CA VAL A 175 -17.55 -4.35 5.29
C VAL A 175 -17.28 -4.89 3.89
N VAL A 176 -18.16 -5.74 3.36
CA VAL A 176 -18.11 -6.21 1.96
C VAL A 176 -18.20 -5.04 0.98
N ASN A 177 -19.15 -4.12 1.18
CA ASN A 177 -19.28 -2.94 0.33
C ASN A 177 -18.05 -2.04 0.37
N VAL A 178 -17.43 -1.88 1.54
CA VAL A 178 -16.14 -1.16 1.68
C VAL A 178 -15.04 -1.88 0.89
N GLY A 179 -14.94 -3.20 1.00
CA GLY A 179 -13.98 -4.00 0.23
C GLY A 179 -14.17 -3.87 -1.29
N ILE A 180 -15.41 -3.94 -1.77
CA ILE A 180 -15.75 -3.71 -3.18
C ILE A 180 -15.42 -2.27 -3.59
N GLY A 181 -15.69 -1.29 -2.73
CA GLY A 181 -15.35 0.11 -2.96
C GLY A 181 -13.84 0.30 -3.17
N PHE A 182 -13.01 -0.35 -2.34
CA PHE A 182 -11.56 -0.34 -2.50
C PHE A 182 -11.10 -1.00 -3.81
N LEU A 183 -11.69 -2.13 -4.20
CA LEU A 183 -11.42 -2.74 -5.51
C LEU A 183 -11.82 -1.81 -6.66
N ALA A 184 -12.97 -1.15 -6.57
CA ALA A 184 -13.45 -0.22 -7.58
C ALA A 184 -12.52 0.98 -7.72
N VAL A 185 -12.05 1.56 -6.60
CA VAL A 185 -11.04 2.63 -6.61
C VAL A 185 -9.74 2.14 -7.24
N GLY A 186 -9.29 0.93 -6.92
CA GLY A 186 -8.12 0.31 -7.56
C GLY A 186 -8.28 0.17 -9.07
N LEU A 187 -9.44 -0.29 -9.53
CA LEU A 187 -9.76 -0.41 -10.95
C LEU A 187 -9.79 0.96 -11.65
N VAL A 188 -10.41 1.97 -11.03
CA VAL A 188 -10.45 3.34 -11.57
C VAL A 188 -9.03 3.88 -11.73
N LEU A 189 -8.16 3.70 -10.73
CA LEU A 189 -6.76 4.14 -10.81
C LEU A 189 -5.95 3.37 -11.88
N LEU A 190 -6.23 2.08 -12.05
CA LEU A 190 -5.62 1.27 -13.10
C LEU A 190 -6.04 1.79 -14.49
N VAL A 191 -7.33 1.96 -14.72
CA VAL A 191 -7.88 2.47 -15.99
C VAL A 191 -7.35 3.88 -16.24
N TRP A 192 -7.36 4.75 -15.24
CA TRP A 192 -6.82 6.10 -15.34
C TRP A 192 -5.35 6.09 -15.78
N ARG A 193 -4.51 5.24 -15.15
CA ARG A 193 -3.11 5.08 -15.56
C ARG A 193 -2.97 4.62 -17.02
N LEU A 194 -3.82 3.70 -17.49
CA LEU A 194 -3.78 3.23 -18.87
C LEU A 194 -4.22 4.30 -19.88
N LEU A 195 -5.05 5.25 -19.45
CA LEU A 195 -5.53 6.36 -20.29
C LEU A 195 -4.58 7.56 -20.32
N VAL A 196 -3.69 7.70 -19.34
CA VAL A 196 -2.65 8.74 -19.36
C VAL A 196 -1.46 8.20 -20.15
N PRO A 197 -1.20 8.69 -21.38
CA PRO A 197 -0.06 8.24 -22.15
C PRO A 197 1.22 8.51 -21.36
N GLU A 198 2.06 7.48 -21.22
CA GLU A 198 3.44 7.69 -20.80
C GLU A 198 4.03 8.67 -21.82
N THR A 199 4.34 9.89 -21.39
CA THR A 199 5.21 10.75 -22.18
C THR A 199 6.55 10.04 -22.20
N THR A 200 6.72 9.13 -23.17
CA THR A 200 7.98 8.51 -23.53
C THR A 200 9.00 9.63 -23.56
N SER A 201 9.91 9.65 -22.58
CA SER A 201 11.16 10.36 -22.75
C SER A 201 11.81 9.70 -23.96
N ALA A 202 11.78 10.40 -25.10
CA ALA A 202 12.70 10.11 -26.17
C ALA A 202 14.12 10.08 -25.56
N ASN A 203 14.87 9.07 -25.95
CA ASN A 203 16.26 8.78 -25.56
C ASN A 203 17.16 10.01 -25.42
#